data_AF-A0A139XP05-F1
#
_entry.id   AF-A0A139XP05-F1
#
_cell.length_a   1.000
_cell.length_b   1.000
_cell.length_c   1.000
_cell.angle_alpha   90.00
_cell.angle_beta   90.00
_cell.angle_gamma   90.00
#
_symmetry.space_group_name_H-M   'P 1'
#
loop_
_entity.id
_entity.type
_entity.pdbx_description
1 polymer ?
#
loop_
_entity_poly.entity_id
_entity_poly.type
_entity_poly.pdbx_seq_one_letter_code
_entity_poly.pdbx_strand_id
1 'polypeptide(L)'
;MSKKFYDRLLKGSGVQSRPFHSSFGASILKKFGWEEGQGLGRENTGRTDCLQIRRREENVGLGHSDASETKGEDQWKNWWDAMYNSMAAKLKDGKG
;
A
#
# COMPACT_ATOMS: atom_id res chain seq x y z
N MET A 1 -28.32 0.54 3.88
CA MET A 1 -26.97 0.60 4.50
C MET A 1 -26.85 1.83 5.39
N SER A 2 -26.10 1.76 6.49
CA SER A 2 -25.97 2.86 7.47
C SER A 2 -25.00 3.94 6.99
N LYS A 3 -25.32 5.23 7.19
CA LYS A 3 -24.41 6.36 6.90
C LYS A 3 -23.03 6.19 7.56
N LYS A 4 -22.99 5.64 8.78
CA LYS A 4 -21.75 5.38 9.52
C LYS A 4 -20.81 4.40 8.82
N PHE A 5 -21.36 3.49 8.00
CA PHE A 5 -20.56 2.53 7.23
C PHE A 5 -19.88 3.22 6.04
N TYR A 6 -20.61 4.09 5.34
CA TYR A 6 -20.06 4.90 4.26
C TYR A 6 -18.93 5.82 4.76
N ASP A 7 -19.15 6.51 5.89
CA ASP A 7 -18.12 7.37 6.47
C ASP A 7 -16.86 6.60 6.88
N ARG A 8 -17.01 5.34 7.32
CA ARG A 8 -15.87 4.49 7.66
C ARG A 8 -15.09 4.07 6.40
N LEU A 9 -15.78 3.72 5.32
CA LEU A 9 -15.14 3.39 4.04
C LEU A 9 -14.36 4.59 3.47
N LEU A 10 -14.88 5.80 3.64
CA LEU A 10 -14.25 7.02 3.14
C LEU A 10 -13.01 7.46 3.92
N LYS A 11 -12.82 6.97 5.16
CA LYS A 11 -11.69 7.34 6.04
C LYS A 11 -10.43 6.50 5.84
N GLY A 12 -10.53 5.30 5.26
CA GLY A 12 -9.38 4.41 5.06
C GLY A 12 -8.69 4.62 3.71
N SER A 13 -7.44 4.19 3.59
CA SER A 13 -6.68 4.14 2.32
C SER A 13 -7.27 3.19 1.26
N GLY A 14 -8.35 2.48 1.60
CA GLY A 14 -8.98 1.46 0.75
C GLY A 14 -8.21 0.14 0.68
N VAL A 15 -7.02 0.06 1.28
CA VAL A 15 -6.17 -1.14 1.29
C VAL A 15 -5.93 -1.57 2.73
N GLN A 16 -6.16 -2.86 3.00
CA GLN A 16 -5.85 -3.47 4.30
C GLN A 16 -5.01 -4.72 4.08
N SER A 17 -3.94 -4.87 4.88
CA SER A 17 -3.09 -6.05 4.85
C SER A 17 -3.70 -7.24 5.60
N ARG A 18 -4.64 -6.98 6.53
CA ARG A 18 -5.26 -8.02 7.34
C ARG A 18 -6.39 -8.68 6.55
N PRO A 19 -6.44 -10.02 6.47
CA PRO A 19 -7.53 -10.72 5.81
C PRO A 19 -8.84 -10.44 6.54
N PHE A 20 -9.91 -10.28 5.77
CA PHE A 20 -11.25 -10.12 6.32
C PHE A 20 -11.77 -11.46 6.85
N HIS A 21 -12.27 -11.48 8.10
CA HIS A 21 -12.90 -12.64 8.71
C HIS A 21 -14.32 -12.30 9.18
N SER A 22 -15.28 -13.17 8.84
CA SER A 22 -16.68 -13.06 9.27
C SER A 22 -17.24 -14.44 9.59
N SER A 23 -17.64 -14.64 10.83
CA SER A 23 -18.24 -15.92 11.29
C SER A 23 -19.56 -16.23 10.57
N PHE A 24 -20.37 -15.21 10.30
CA PHE A 24 -21.64 -15.34 9.59
C PHE A 24 -21.42 -15.80 8.15
N GLY A 25 -20.55 -15.11 7.40
CA GLY A 25 -20.25 -15.47 6.00
C GLY A 25 -19.60 -16.85 5.89
N ALA A 26 -18.63 -17.14 6.76
CA ALA A 26 -17.98 -18.45 6.82
C ALA A 26 -18.97 -19.59 7.09
N SER A 27 -19.97 -19.37 7.95
CA SER A 27 -20.99 -20.39 8.24
C SER A 27 -21.86 -20.73 7.02
N ILE A 28 -22.17 -19.75 6.17
CA ILE A 28 -22.95 -19.96 4.96
C ILE A 28 -22.11 -20.71 3.92
N LEU A 29 -20.86 -20.29 3.71
CA LEU A 29 -19.96 -20.96 2.78
C LEU A 29 -19.74 -22.44 3.15
N LYS A 30 -19.49 -22.73 4.45
CA LYS A 30 -19.34 -24.10 4.95
C LYS A 30 -20.57 -24.97 4.69
N LYS A 31 -21.79 -24.41 4.78
CA LYS A 31 -23.03 -25.14 4.44
C LYS A 31 -23.09 -25.58 2.98
N PHE A 32 -22.42 -24.87 2.08
CA PHE A 32 -22.37 -25.20 0.65
C PHE A 32 -21.08 -25.95 0.26
N GLY A 33 -20.34 -26.51 1.22
CA GLY A 33 -19.18 -27.35 0.96
C GLY A 33 -17.87 -26.61 0.75
N TRP A 34 -17.80 -25.31 1.05
CA TRP A 34 -16.53 -24.58 1.06
C TRP A 34 -15.77 -24.80 2.37
N GLU A 35 -14.47 -25.05 2.27
CA GLU A 35 -13.56 -25.21 3.40
C GLU A 35 -12.66 -23.99 3.59
N GLU A 36 -12.25 -23.75 4.84
CA GLU A 36 -11.45 -22.58 5.18
C GLU A 36 -10.08 -22.63 4.51
N GLY A 37 -9.75 -21.56 3.77
CA GLY A 37 -8.51 -21.48 2.98
C GLY A 37 -8.64 -21.95 1.53
N GLN A 38 -9.76 -22.56 1.15
CA GLN A 38 -10.01 -23.00 -0.22
C GLN A 38 -10.43 -21.84 -1.14
N GLY A 39 -10.00 -21.87 -2.39
CA GLY A 39 -10.51 -20.96 -3.42
C GLY A 39 -11.95 -21.30 -3.82
N LEU A 40 -12.67 -20.33 -4.38
CA LEU A 40 -14.04 -20.55 -4.89
C LEU A 40 -14.04 -21.10 -6.33
N GLY A 41 -15.18 -21.63 -6.78
CA GLY A 41 -15.38 -22.13 -8.15
C GLY A 41 -15.33 -23.66 -8.25
N ARG A 42 -15.64 -24.20 -9.44
CA ARG A 42 -15.75 -25.65 -9.67
C ARG A 42 -14.47 -26.42 -9.33
N GLU A 43 -13.32 -25.82 -9.64
CA GLU A 43 -11.99 -26.41 -9.42
C GLU A 43 -11.29 -25.82 -8.19
N ASN A 44 -11.97 -24.97 -7.41
CA ASN A 44 -11.40 -24.32 -6.22
C ASN A 44 -10.17 -23.44 -6.50
N THR A 45 -10.03 -22.95 -7.73
CA THR A 45 -8.91 -22.12 -8.20
C THR A 45 -9.17 -20.61 -8.10
N GLY A 46 -10.33 -20.21 -7.59
CA GLY A 46 -10.64 -18.80 -7.32
C GLY A 46 -9.69 -18.19 -6.30
N ARG A 47 -9.46 -16.88 -6.41
CA ARG A 47 -8.64 -16.12 -5.44
C ARG A 47 -9.14 -16.31 -4.01
N THR A 48 -8.20 -16.52 -3.10
CA THR A 48 -8.43 -16.60 -1.65
C THR A 48 -8.29 -15.23 -0.97
N ASP A 49 -7.72 -14.25 -1.67
CA ASP A 49 -7.46 -12.91 -1.18
C ASP A 49 -8.43 -11.87 -1.78
N CYS A 50 -8.91 -10.95 -0.94
CA CYS A 50 -9.79 -9.88 -1.37
C CYS A 50 -9.06 -8.89 -2.30
N LEU A 51 -9.72 -8.50 -3.39
CA LEU A 51 -9.24 -7.42 -4.26
C LEU A 51 -9.16 -6.11 -3.47
N GLN A 52 -7.98 -5.50 -3.47
CA GLN A 52 -7.73 -4.23 -2.81
C GLN A 52 -7.75 -3.10 -3.85
N ILE A 53 -8.41 -1.99 -3.53
CA ILE A 53 -8.47 -0.82 -4.41
C ILE A 53 -7.83 0.35 -3.67
N ARG A 54 -6.78 0.92 -4.25
CA ARG A 54 -6.21 2.18 -3.77
C ARG A 54 -7.10 3.34 -4.21
N ARG A 55 -7.55 4.14 -3.24
CA ARG A 55 -8.27 5.37 -3.53
C ARG A 55 -7.31 6.38 -4.16
N ARG A 56 -7.75 7.05 -5.22
CA ARG A 56 -7.04 8.19 -5.80
C ARG A 56 -7.41 9.48 -5.06
N GLU A 57 -6.42 10.35 -4.84
CA GLU A 57 -6.65 11.70 -4.35
C GLU A 57 -7.18 12.63 -5.45
N GLU A 58 -8.07 13.54 -5.06
CA GLU A 58 -8.62 14.52 -5.98
C GLU A 58 -7.51 15.49 -6.45
N ASN A 59 -7.57 15.92 -7.71
CA ASN A 59 -6.60 16.84 -8.34
C ASN A 59 -5.17 16.30 -8.52
N VAL A 60 -4.93 15.01 -8.29
CA VAL A 60 -3.61 14.39 -8.46
C VAL A 60 -3.55 13.54 -9.73
N GLY A 61 -2.51 13.69 -10.55
CA GLY A 61 -2.31 12.91 -11.77
C GLY A 61 -2.05 11.42 -11.49
N LEU A 62 -2.39 10.54 -12.44
CA LEU A 62 -2.00 9.12 -12.35
C LEU A 62 -0.48 9.00 -12.39
N GLY A 63 0.10 8.17 -11.51
CA GLY A 63 1.54 8.00 -11.38
C GLY A 63 2.23 9.02 -10.46
N HIS A 64 1.49 9.96 -9.87
CA HIS A 64 1.99 10.73 -8.73
C HIS A 64 2.25 9.77 -7.57
N SER A 65 3.51 9.65 -7.15
CA SER A 65 3.85 8.99 -5.90
C SER A 65 3.74 10.02 -4.79
N ASP A 66 2.86 9.80 -3.82
CA ASP A 66 2.87 10.60 -2.60
C ASP A 66 4.28 10.53 -2.01
N ALA A 67 4.82 11.68 -1.58
CA ALA A 67 6.18 11.80 -1.04
C ALA A 67 6.42 10.97 0.25
N SER A 68 5.39 10.26 0.72
CA SER A 68 5.42 9.29 1.81
C SER A 68 5.74 7.85 1.34
N GLU A 69 5.42 7.47 0.09
CA GLU A 69 5.75 6.14 -0.48
C GLU A 69 7.11 6.15 -1.17
N THR A 70 7.45 7.25 -1.84
CA THR A 70 8.82 7.52 -2.28
C THR A 70 9.42 8.42 -1.23
N LYS A 71 10.35 7.92 -0.39
CA LYS A 71 11.16 8.72 0.53
C LYS A 71 11.45 10.07 -0.14
N GLY A 72 10.75 11.14 0.25
CA GLY A 72 10.80 12.44 -0.44
C GLY A 72 12.22 13.02 -0.53
N GLU A 73 13.13 12.44 0.23
CA GLU A 73 14.57 12.61 0.22
C GLU A 73 15.22 12.26 -1.13
N ASP A 74 14.75 11.23 -1.86
CA ASP A 74 15.43 10.70 -3.05
C ASP A 74 15.11 11.48 -4.33
N GLN A 75 13.96 12.14 -4.42
CA GLN A 75 13.53 12.88 -5.63
C GLN A 75 14.39 14.12 -5.90
N TRP A 76 14.97 14.70 -4.83
CA TRP A 76 15.84 15.87 -4.88
C TRP A 76 17.07 15.68 -4.01
N LYS A 77 17.58 14.45 -3.89
CA LYS A 77 18.87 14.20 -3.21
C LYS A 77 19.88 15.19 -3.78
N ASN A 78 20.31 16.11 -2.91
CA ASN A 78 21.04 17.32 -3.25
C ASN A 78 22.16 17.00 -4.24
N TRP A 79 21.95 17.30 -5.53
CA TRP A 79 22.89 16.95 -6.61
C TRP A 79 24.27 17.58 -6.40
N TRP A 80 24.34 18.63 -5.59
CA TRP A 80 25.54 19.34 -5.19
C TRP A 80 26.26 18.73 -3.98
N ASP A 81 25.60 17.91 -3.16
CA ASP A 81 26.10 17.44 -1.86
C ASP A 81 27.30 16.50 -2.03
N ALA A 82 27.22 15.57 -2.99
CA ALA A 82 28.36 14.73 -3.35
C ALA A 82 29.57 15.55 -3.84
N MET A 83 29.34 16.59 -4.63
CA MET A 83 30.40 17.47 -5.15
C MET A 83 31.02 18.31 -4.02
N TYR A 84 30.20 18.93 -3.17
CA TYR A 84 30.62 19.70 -2.01
C TYR A 84 31.44 18.85 -1.04
N ASN A 85 30.94 17.67 -0.66
CA ASN A 85 31.63 16.76 0.26
C ASN A 85 32.96 16.28 -0.33
N SER A 86 33.02 16.02 -1.65
CA SER A 86 34.27 15.64 -2.32
C SER A 86 35.33 16.76 -2.30
N MET A 87 34.90 18.01 -2.46
CA MET A 87 35.79 19.17 -2.42
C MET A 87 36.25 19.48 -0.99
N ALA A 88 35.35 19.39 -0.01
CA ALA A 88 35.66 19.58 1.39
C ALA A 88 36.67 18.54 1.90
N ALA A 89 36.54 17.27 1.48
CA ALA A 89 37.50 16.21 1.81
C ALA A 89 38.91 16.52 1.27
N LYS A 90 39.03 16.93 0.00
CA LYS A 90 40.32 17.30 -0.60
C LYS A 90 41.00 18.48 0.09
N LEU A 91 40.23 19.46 0.55
CA LEU A 91 40.77 20.61 1.31
C LEU A 91 41.24 20.22 2.72
N LYS A 92 40.64 19.19 3.32
CA LYS A 92 41.05 18.66 4.62
C LYS A 92 42.36 17.87 4.53
N ASP A 93 42.54 17.09 3.47
CA ASP A 93 43.75 16.29 3.26
C ASP A 93 44.97 17.14 2.84
N GLY A 94 44.75 18.35 2.30
CA GLY A 94 45.80 19.27 1.88
C GLY A 94 46.40 20.16 2.98
N LYS A 95 46.00 19.99 4.25
CA LYS A 95 46.64 20.63 5.42
C LYS A 95 47.40 19.59 6.24
N GLY A 96 48.45 19.04 5.65
CA GLY A 96 49.49 18.25 6.31
C GLY A 96 50.85 18.81 5.90
#